data_AF-A0AAW5L8L2-F1
#
_entry.id   AF-A0AAW5L8L2-F1
#
_cell.length_a   1.000
_cell.length_b   1.000
_cell.length_c   1.000
_cell.angle_alpha   90.00
_cell.angle_beta   90.00
_cell.angle_gamma   90.00
#
_symmetry.space_group_name_H-M   'P 1'
#
loop_
_entity.id
_entity.type
_entity.pdbx_description
1 polymer ?
#
loop_
_entity_poly.entity_id
_entity_poly.type
_entity_poly.pdbx_seq_one_letter_code
_entity_poly.pdbx_strand_id
1 'polypeptide(L)'
;MEHVTQLPITLNEAGDLVIKRTDDQTLETLIALVQTQFANQNNKLTKVDKTLGKLGESVDCFDIRLTQAQLDNVASKLIRDQLQQERHAKAEGFVGNKVQLTFEAMEGTKSDLERHVQVLIKKKITRIMRQITSYIKEKLGLQSIDDIPICFVEKHKQVLKELTWKKLDNFVKGGR
;
A
#
# COMPACT_ATOMS: atom_id res chain seq x y z
N MET A 1 -40.15 32.82 -17.70
CA MET A 1 -41.20 31.78 -17.62
C MET A 1 -41.77 31.66 -19.02
N GLU A 2 -41.31 30.67 -19.77
CA GLU A 2 -41.77 30.43 -21.14
C GLU A 2 -43.26 30.11 -21.14
N HIS A 3 -44.00 30.70 -22.08
CA HIS A 3 -45.42 30.44 -22.27
C HIS A 3 -45.59 28.94 -22.57
N VAL A 4 -46.01 28.16 -21.57
CA VAL A 4 -46.52 26.82 -21.79
C VAL A 4 -47.87 27.00 -22.49
N THR A 5 -47.84 27.05 -23.81
CA THR A 5 -49.04 26.93 -24.66
C THR A 5 -49.85 25.76 -24.16
N GLN A 6 -51.12 26.00 -23.80
CA GLN A 6 -52.06 24.95 -23.40
C GLN A 6 -52.15 23.92 -24.52
N LEU A 7 -51.44 22.80 -24.37
CA LEU A 7 -51.54 21.67 -25.29
C LEU A 7 -52.95 21.06 -25.13
N PRO A 8 -53.61 20.60 -26.21
CA PRO A 8 -54.99 20.10 -26.19
C PRO A 8 -55.07 18.67 -25.63
N ILE A 9 -54.35 18.40 -24.54
CA ILE A 9 -54.28 17.11 -23.86
C ILE A 9 -55.20 17.16 -22.64
N THR A 10 -56.17 16.26 -22.58
CA THR A 10 -57.09 16.11 -21.44
C THR A 10 -57.17 14.65 -21.01
N LEU A 11 -57.58 14.38 -19.77
CA LEU A 11 -57.86 13.02 -19.32
C LEU A 11 -59.30 12.64 -19.71
N ASN A 12 -59.52 11.44 -20.24
CA ASN A 12 -60.86 10.88 -20.42
C ASN A 12 -61.41 10.36 -19.08
N GLU A 13 -62.67 9.91 -19.08
CA GLU A 13 -63.34 9.37 -17.88
C GLU A 13 -62.66 8.10 -17.32
N ALA A 14 -61.83 7.43 -18.11
CA ALA A 14 -61.00 6.30 -17.69
C ALA A 14 -59.62 6.71 -17.16
N GLY A 15 -59.26 8.00 -17.23
CA GLY A 15 -57.95 8.51 -16.82
C GLY A 15 -56.86 8.42 -17.89
N ASP A 16 -57.20 8.11 -19.14
CA ASP A 16 -56.25 8.11 -20.26
C ASP A 16 -56.07 9.52 -20.84
N LEU A 17 -54.86 9.83 -21.27
CA LEU A 17 -54.56 11.07 -21.99
C LEU A 17 -55.15 11.02 -23.39
N VAL A 18 -56.10 11.91 -23.68
CA VAL A 18 -56.78 12.06 -24.98
C VAL A 18 -56.50 13.45 -25.56
N ILE A 19 -56.08 13.46 -26.83
CA ILE A 19 -55.90 14.68 -27.63
C ILE A 19 -57.28 15.08 -28.16
N LYS A 20 -57.77 16.27 -27.80
CA LYS A 20 -59.03 16.79 -28.37
C LYS A 20 -58.84 17.02 -29.88
N ARG A 21 -59.90 16.89 -30.69
CA ARG A 21 -59.85 17.30 -32.10
C ARG A 21 -59.43 18.78 -32.15
N THR A 22 -58.25 19.02 -32.68
CA THR A 22 -57.59 20.33 -32.74
C THR A 22 -56.99 20.50 -34.14
N ASP A 23 -56.76 21.73 -34.55
CA ASP A 23 -56.24 22.09 -35.88
C ASP A 23 -54.91 21.37 -36.18
N ASP A 24 -54.71 20.89 -37.42
CA ASP A 24 -53.52 20.09 -37.81
C ASP A 24 -52.19 20.72 -37.38
N GLN A 25 -52.12 22.05 -37.37
CA GLN A 25 -50.95 22.82 -36.93
C GLN A 25 -50.60 22.63 -35.45
N THR A 26 -51.60 22.50 -34.57
CA THR A 26 -51.35 22.21 -33.14
C THR A 26 -50.89 20.78 -32.92
N LEU A 27 -51.33 19.85 -33.75
CA LEU A 27 -50.92 18.44 -33.71
C LEU A 27 -49.47 18.30 -34.19
N GLU A 28 -49.08 19.00 -35.25
CA GLU A 28 -47.68 19.09 -35.70
C GLU A 28 -46.77 19.70 -34.62
N THR A 29 -47.22 20.77 -33.95
CA THR A 29 -46.46 21.39 -32.86
C THR A 29 -46.23 20.41 -31.70
N LEU A 30 -47.24 19.60 -31.38
CA LEU A 30 -47.16 18.58 -30.32
C LEU A 30 -46.22 17.43 -30.70
N ILE A 31 -46.27 16.97 -31.95
CA ILE A 31 -45.33 15.97 -32.51
C ILE A 31 -43.90 16.52 -32.46
N ALA A 32 -43.69 17.76 -32.90
CA ALA A 32 -42.38 18.39 -32.87
C ALA A 32 -41.83 18.48 -31.44
N LEU A 33 -42.67 18.89 -30.48
CA LEU A 33 -42.29 19.01 -29.07
C LEU A 33 -41.89 17.65 -28.47
N VAL A 34 -42.68 16.61 -28.75
CA VAL A 34 -42.38 15.21 -28.37
C VAL A 34 -41.07 14.73 -29.01
N GLN A 35 -40.84 14.99 -30.30
CA GLN A 35 -39.59 14.63 -30.99
C GLN A 35 -38.37 15.34 -30.38
N THR A 36 -38.47 16.65 -30.09
CA THR A 36 -37.40 17.38 -29.39
C THR A 36 -37.16 16.87 -27.97
N GLN A 37 -38.21 16.49 -27.24
CA GLN A 37 -38.10 15.92 -25.90
C GLN A 37 -37.34 14.58 -25.95
N PHE A 38 -37.71 13.68 -26.87
CA PHE A 38 -37.03 12.40 -27.06
C PHE A 38 -35.58 12.59 -27.50
N ALA A 39 -35.30 13.51 -28.43
CA ALA A 39 -33.95 13.83 -28.87
C ALA A 39 -33.08 14.35 -27.70
N ASN A 40 -33.63 15.23 -26.85
CA ASN A 40 -32.92 15.76 -25.69
C ASN A 40 -32.63 14.66 -24.65
N GLN A 41 -33.61 13.79 -24.37
CA GLN A 41 -33.41 12.65 -23.48
C GLN A 41 -32.36 11.68 -24.01
N ASN A 42 -32.38 11.36 -25.31
CA ASN A 42 -31.39 10.48 -25.92
C ASN A 42 -29.96 11.07 -25.86
N ASN A 43 -29.83 12.39 -26.07
CA ASN A 43 -28.57 13.11 -25.91
C ASN A 43 -28.05 13.11 -24.46
N LYS A 44 -28.96 13.14 -23.46
CA LYS A 44 -28.57 13.00 -22.05
C LYS A 44 -28.14 11.57 -21.74
N LEU A 45 -28.87 10.58 -22.23
CA LEU A 45 -28.55 9.16 -22.03
C LEU A 45 -27.19 8.80 -22.61
N THR A 46 -26.90 9.24 -23.84
CA THR A 46 -25.59 9.02 -24.48
C THR A 46 -24.43 9.73 -23.74
N LYS A 47 -24.69 10.88 -23.10
CA LYS A 47 -23.69 11.51 -22.22
C LYS A 47 -23.44 10.70 -20.96
N VAL A 48 -24.50 10.20 -20.32
CA VAL A 48 -24.41 9.34 -19.13
C VAL A 48 -23.64 8.06 -19.44
N ASP A 49 -23.95 7.42 -20.56
CA ASP A 49 -23.29 6.21 -21.03
C ASP A 49 -21.77 6.43 -21.22
N LYS A 50 -21.39 7.53 -21.87
CA LYS A 50 -19.97 7.91 -22.00
C LYS A 50 -19.29 8.17 -20.66
N THR A 51 -19.98 8.79 -19.70
CA THR A 51 -19.41 9.02 -18.36
C THR A 51 -19.25 7.72 -17.56
N LEU A 52 -20.20 6.79 -17.69
CA LEU A 52 -20.11 5.47 -17.09
C LEU A 52 -18.96 4.66 -17.70
N GLY A 53 -18.78 4.70 -19.02
CA GLY A 53 -17.64 4.08 -19.69
C GLY A 53 -16.29 4.59 -19.14
N LYS A 54 -16.13 5.93 -19.08
CA LYS A 54 -14.91 6.54 -18.50
C LYS A 54 -14.71 6.20 -17.02
N LEU A 55 -15.79 6.08 -16.24
CA LEU A 55 -15.71 5.66 -14.86
C LEU A 55 -15.24 4.21 -14.74
N GLY A 56 -15.77 3.31 -15.59
CA GLY A 56 -15.31 1.92 -15.67
C GLY A 56 -13.82 1.82 -15.95
N GLU A 57 -13.33 2.52 -16.99
CA GLU A 57 -11.90 2.59 -17.30
C GLU A 57 -11.05 3.12 -16.14
N SER A 58 -11.56 4.14 -15.42
CA SER A 58 -10.87 4.71 -14.26
C SER A 58 -10.81 3.75 -13.08
N VAL A 59 -11.86 2.95 -12.86
CA VAL A 59 -11.90 1.93 -11.80
C VAL A 59 -10.94 0.79 -12.15
N ASP A 60 -10.94 0.31 -13.39
CA ASP A 60 -10.00 -0.73 -13.83
C ASP A 60 -8.53 -0.27 -13.67
N CYS A 61 -8.24 0.99 -14.04
CA CYS A 61 -6.92 1.59 -13.83
C CYS A 61 -6.57 1.75 -12.34
N PHE A 62 -7.55 1.97 -11.46
CA PHE A 62 -7.33 1.98 -10.02
C PHE A 62 -6.99 0.58 -9.49
N ASP A 63 -7.73 -0.46 -9.91
CA ASP A 63 -7.49 -1.84 -9.48
C ASP A 63 -6.12 -2.36 -9.91
N ILE A 64 -5.67 -2.03 -11.13
CA ILE A 64 -4.32 -2.35 -11.60
C ILE A 64 -3.26 -1.67 -10.71
N ARG A 65 -3.42 -0.37 -10.43
CA ARG A 65 -2.48 0.38 -9.57
C ARG A 65 -2.47 -0.15 -8.14
N LEU A 66 -3.64 -0.53 -7.61
CA LEU A 66 -3.77 -1.12 -6.27
C LEU A 66 -3.06 -2.47 -6.20
N THR A 67 -3.28 -3.33 -7.19
CA THR A 67 -2.64 -4.65 -7.28
C THR A 67 -1.12 -4.51 -7.37
N GLN A 68 -0.63 -3.61 -8.22
CA GLN A 68 0.81 -3.37 -8.35
C GLN A 68 1.42 -2.85 -7.04
N ALA A 69 0.77 -1.89 -6.37
CA ALA A 69 1.24 -1.36 -5.11
C ALA A 69 1.26 -2.43 -3.99
N GLN A 70 0.28 -3.34 -3.98
CA GLN A 70 0.26 -4.49 -3.07
C GLN A 70 1.43 -5.44 -3.35
N LEU A 71 1.70 -5.78 -4.61
CA LEU A 71 2.84 -6.62 -5.00
C LEU A 71 4.17 -6.01 -4.59
N ASP A 72 4.37 -4.72 -4.88
CA ASP A 72 5.60 -3.99 -4.53
C ASP A 72 5.80 -3.93 -3.01
N ASN A 73 4.72 -3.78 -2.24
CA ASN A 73 4.76 -3.80 -0.79
C ASN A 73 5.15 -5.18 -0.25
N VAL A 74 4.54 -6.26 -0.75
CA VAL A 74 4.86 -7.64 -0.36
C VAL A 74 6.32 -7.97 -0.68
N ALA A 75 6.80 -7.61 -1.87
CA ALA A 75 8.19 -7.79 -2.25
C ALA A 75 9.14 -7.01 -1.32
N SER A 76 8.81 -5.75 -1.02
CA SER A 76 9.60 -4.91 -0.12
C SER A 76 9.65 -5.47 1.30
N LYS A 77 8.54 -6.01 1.80
CA LYS A 77 8.48 -6.66 3.11
C LYS A 77 9.35 -7.92 3.15
N LEU A 78 9.25 -8.78 2.14
CA LEU A 78 10.04 -10.00 2.06
C LEU A 78 11.54 -9.69 2.05
N ILE A 79 11.96 -8.69 1.28
CA ILE A 79 13.36 -8.22 1.27
C ILE A 79 13.77 -7.71 2.65
N ARG A 80 12.95 -6.88 3.30
CA ARG A 80 13.22 -6.32 4.65
C ARG A 80 13.42 -7.44 5.68
N ASP A 81 12.51 -8.41 5.69
CA ASP A 81 12.53 -9.54 6.61
C ASP A 81 13.79 -10.39 6.37
N GLN A 82 14.13 -10.66 5.11
CA GLN A 82 15.35 -11.38 4.75
C GLN A 82 16.62 -10.64 5.24
N LEU A 83 16.73 -9.35 4.97
CA LEU A 83 17.89 -8.57 5.41
C LEU A 83 17.99 -8.50 6.95
N GLN A 84 16.86 -8.45 7.64
CA GLN A 84 16.81 -8.51 9.10
C GLN A 84 17.30 -9.87 9.62
N GLN A 85 16.86 -10.97 9.02
CA GLN A 85 17.31 -12.32 9.37
C GLN A 85 18.81 -12.48 9.16
N GLU A 86 19.37 -12.00 8.04
CA GLU A 86 20.81 -12.06 7.78
C GLU A 86 21.62 -11.31 8.84
N ARG A 87 21.18 -10.10 9.24
CA ARG A 87 21.83 -9.34 10.34
C ARG A 87 21.76 -10.10 11.65
N HIS A 88 20.62 -10.74 11.95
CA HIS A 88 20.44 -11.54 13.16
C HIS A 88 21.37 -12.76 13.17
N ALA A 89 21.42 -13.53 12.09
CA ALA A 89 22.31 -14.68 11.94
C ALA A 89 23.79 -14.29 12.09
N LYS A 90 24.18 -13.12 11.55
CA LYS A 90 25.53 -12.59 11.74
C LYS A 90 25.81 -12.24 13.22
N ALA A 91 24.85 -11.65 13.91
CA ALA A 91 24.96 -11.33 15.33
C ALA A 91 25.10 -12.58 16.20
N GLU A 92 24.31 -13.62 15.92
CA GLU A 92 24.43 -14.94 16.55
C GLU A 92 25.82 -15.53 16.32
N GLY A 93 26.32 -15.49 15.08
CA GLY A 93 27.66 -15.94 14.75
C GLY A 93 28.77 -15.18 15.51
N PHE A 94 28.57 -13.91 15.84
CA PHE A 94 29.53 -13.18 16.68
C PHE A 94 29.45 -13.59 18.15
N VAL A 95 28.24 -13.78 18.70
CA VAL A 95 28.08 -14.24 20.08
C VAL A 95 28.70 -15.62 20.27
N GLY A 96 28.42 -16.56 19.38
CA GLY A 96 28.93 -17.94 19.47
C GLY A 96 30.46 -18.05 19.37
N ASN A 97 31.10 -17.15 18.61
CA ASN A 97 32.54 -17.30 18.32
C ASN A 97 33.49 -16.54 19.25
N LYS A 98 33.09 -15.40 19.85
CA LYS A 98 34.08 -14.48 20.46
C LYS A 98 33.64 -13.70 21.69
N VAL A 99 32.42 -13.91 22.18
CA VAL A 99 31.83 -12.98 23.13
C VAL A 99 31.82 -13.57 24.54
N GLN A 100 32.74 -13.09 25.39
CA GLN A 100 32.81 -13.50 26.80
C GLN A 100 31.53 -13.12 27.53
N LEU A 101 30.70 -14.10 27.88
CA LEU A 101 29.57 -13.90 28.78
C LEU A 101 30.11 -13.87 30.21
N THR A 102 29.95 -12.74 30.88
CA THR A 102 30.24 -12.62 32.32
C THR A 102 29.04 -13.15 33.07
N PHE A 103 29.24 -14.19 33.87
CA PHE A 103 28.24 -14.74 34.78
C PHE A 103 28.46 -14.13 36.15
N GLU A 104 27.43 -13.52 36.72
CA GLU A 104 27.42 -13.21 38.15
C GLU A 104 27.20 -14.51 38.94
N ALA A 105 27.70 -14.57 40.17
CA ALA A 105 27.51 -15.75 41.02
C ALA A 105 26.01 -15.98 41.20
N MET A 106 25.52 -17.14 40.74
CA MET A 106 24.11 -17.51 40.81
C MET A 106 23.88 -18.66 41.76
N GLU A 107 22.91 -18.49 42.65
CA GLU A 107 22.30 -19.56 43.41
C GLU A 107 21.08 -20.09 42.64
N GLY A 108 20.97 -21.40 42.46
CA GLY A 108 19.86 -22.02 41.74
C GLY A 108 20.16 -23.42 41.22
N THR A 109 19.16 -24.04 40.61
CA THR A 109 19.31 -25.35 39.96
C THR A 109 19.94 -25.21 38.57
N LYS A 110 20.41 -26.33 38.00
CA LYS A 110 20.96 -26.38 36.63
C LYS A 110 20.02 -25.75 35.58
N SER A 111 18.70 -25.97 35.73
CA SER A 111 17.68 -25.39 34.84
C SER A 111 17.63 -23.86 34.92
N ASP A 112 17.76 -23.30 36.12
CA ASP A 112 17.78 -21.85 36.33
C ASP A 112 19.02 -21.21 35.68
N LEU A 113 20.17 -21.89 35.80
CA LEU A 113 21.40 -21.48 35.14
C LEU A 113 21.26 -21.53 33.61
N GLU A 114 20.74 -22.60 33.05
CA GLU A 114 20.51 -22.74 31.59
C GLU A 114 19.57 -21.64 31.06
N ARG A 115 18.48 -21.37 31.78
CA ARG A 115 17.55 -20.30 31.42
C ARG A 115 18.22 -18.93 31.49
N HIS A 116 19.04 -18.68 32.51
CA HIS A 116 19.76 -17.42 32.62
C HIS A 116 20.79 -17.23 31.50
N VAL A 117 21.56 -18.27 31.18
CA VAL A 117 22.51 -18.28 30.06
C VAL A 117 21.79 -17.96 28.75
N GLN A 118 20.64 -18.57 28.48
CA GLN A 118 19.84 -18.28 27.29
C GLN A 118 19.40 -16.80 27.23
N VAL A 119 18.98 -16.22 28.36
CA VAL A 119 18.58 -14.80 28.41
C VAL A 119 19.78 -13.89 28.14
N LEU A 120 20.94 -14.18 28.73
CA LEU A 120 22.17 -13.41 28.49
C LEU A 120 22.61 -13.48 27.03
N ILE A 121 22.57 -14.67 26.42
CA ILE A 121 22.86 -14.88 25.00
C ILE A 121 21.91 -14.02 24.15
N LYS A 122 20.59 -14.13 24.36
CA LYS A 122 19.59 -13.34 23.63
C LYS A 122 19.84 -11.84 23.76
N LYS A 123 20.08 -11.34 24.99
CA LYS A 123 20.38 -9.92 25.24
C LYS A 123 21.61 -9.46 24.45
N LYS A 124 22.62 -10.31 24.35
CA LYS A 124 23.87 -10.00 23.65
C LYS A 124 23.72 -10.03 22.13
N ILE A 125 22.99 -11.02 21.60
CA ILE A 125 22.62 -11.08 20.18
C ILE A 125 21.88 -9.80 19.80
N THR A 126 20.85 -9.42 20.56
CA THR A 126 20.08 -8.19 20.31
C THR A 126 20.95 -6.94 20.32
N ARG A 127 21.89 -6.83 21.27
CA ARG A 127 22.83 -5.70 21.33
C ARG A 127 23.72 -5.65 20.10
N ILE A 128 24.30 -6.78 19.71
CA ILE A 128 25.17 -6.87 18.54
C ILE A 128 24.38 -6.60 17.27
N MET A 129 23.16 -7.12 17.14
CA MET A 129 22.28 -6.86 16.01
C MET A 129 22.04 -5.36 15.83
N ARG A 130 21.77 -4.61 16.92
CA ARG A 130 21.63 -3.14 16.86
C ARG A 130 22.91 -2.44 16.37
N GLN A 131 24.07 -2.93 16.81
CA GLN A 131 25.37 -2.40 16.36
C GLN A 131 25.60 -2.70 14.87
N ILE A 132 25.31 -3.91 14.41
CA ILE A 132 25.39 -4.30 12.99
C ILE A 132 24.45 -3.45 12.15
N THR A 133 23.20 -3.28 12.59
CA THR A 133 22.22 -2.42 11.93
C THR A 133 22.73 -0.99 11.79
N SER A 134 23.30 -0.42 12.85
CA SER A 134 23.84 0.95 12.84
C SER A 134 25.05 1.06 11.91
N TYR A 135 25.95 0.07 11.94
CA TYR A 135 27.11 0.01 11.05
C TYR A 135 26.69 -0.02 9.58
N ILE A 136 25.72 -0.86 9.23
CA ILE A 136 25.23 -0.98 7.85
C ILE A 136 24.53 0.30 7.43
N LYS A 137 23.69 0.88 8.29
CA LYS A 137 23.03 2.16 8.05
C LYS A 137 24.04 3.24 7.65
N GLU A 138 25.14 3.35 8.40
CA GLU A 138 26.21 4.30 8.10
C GLU A 138 26.96 3.97 6.80
N LYS A 139 27.34 2.71 6.58
CA LYS A 139 28.06 2.29 5.35
C LYS A 139 27.24 2.43 4.07
N LEU A 140 25.92 2.37 4.19
CA LEU A 140 25.01 2.58 3.06
C LEU A 140 24.53 4.04 2.94
N GLY A 141 24.86 4.91 3.90
CA GLY A 141 24.44 6.31 3.88
C GLY A 141 22.92 6.50 4.06
N LEU A 142 22.28 5.58 4.79
CA LEU A 142 20.83 5.53 4.90
C LEU A 142 20.31 6.34 6.09
N GLN A 143 19.18 7.02 5.91
CA GLN A 143 18.44 7.66 7.00
C GLN A 143 17.68 6.63 7.85
N SER A 144 17.19 5.56 7.23
CA SER A 144 16.52 4.43 7.89
C SER A 144 16.98 3.11 7.30
N ILE A 145 17.10 2.08 8.15
CA ILE A 145 17.37 0.70 7.72
C ILE A 145 16.07 -0.03 7.31
N ASP A 146 14.91 0.55 7.64
CA ASP A 146 13.62 -0.10 7.43
C ASP A 146 13.19 0.02 5.96
N ASP A 147 13.60 1.09 5.27
CA ASP A 147 13.24 1.37 3.89
C ASP A 147 14.48 1.38 2.98
N ILE A 148 15.22 0.26 2.99
CA ILE A 148 16.38 0.07 2.11
C ILE A 148 15.90 0.00 0.65
N PRO A 149 16.33 0.94 -0.23
CA PRO A 149 16.00 0.84 -1.64
C PRO A 149 16.58 -0.45 -2.25
N ILE A 150 15.85 -1.05 -3.19
CA ILE A 150 16.22 -2.34 -3.81
C ILE A 150 17.67 -2.34 -4.34
N CYS A 151 18.14 -1.21 -4.88
CA CYS A 151 19.51 -1.06 -5.39
C CYS A 151 20.60 -1.24 -4.32
N PHE A 152 20.29 -1.09 -3.04
CA PHE A 152 21.23 -1.25 -1.93
C PHE A 152 21.20 -2.66 -1.31
N VAL A 153 20.31 -3.55 -1.75
CA VAL A 153 20.16 -4.91 -1.19
C VAL A 153 21.45 -5.73 -1.36
N GLU A 154 22.03 -5.75 -2.55
CA GLU A 154 23.28 -6.49 -2.79
C GLU A 154 24.47 -5.86 -2.05
N LYS A 155 24.51 -4.53 -1.98
CA LYS A 155 25.52 -3.82 -1.19
C LYS A 155 25.37 -4.12 0.31
N HIS A 156 24.16 -4.22 0.84
CA HIS A 156 23.91 -4.66 2.21
C HIS A 156 24.51 -6.04 2.47
N LYS A 157 24.19 -7.03 1.62
CA LYS A 157 24.71 -8.40 1.73
C LYS A 157 26.24 -8.42 1.72
N GLN A 158 26.85 -7.66 0.81
CA GLN A 158 28.31 -7.56 0.72
C GLN A 158 28.92 -6.96 1.98
N VAL A 159 28.40 -5.82 2.46
CA VAL A 159 28.88 -5.16 3.68
C VAL A 159 28.75 -6.09 4.90
N LEU A 160 27.64 -6.82 5.00
CA LEU A 160 27.41 -7.78 6.09
C LEU A 160 28.34 -9.00 6.00
N LYS A 161 28.65 -9.48 4.79
CA LYS A 161 29.60 -10.58 4.56
C LYS A 161 31.00 -10.17 5.01
N GLU A 162 31.46 -8.99 4.61
CA GLU A 162 32.78 -8.43 4.93
C GLU A 162 32.90 -7.92 6.37
N LEU A 163 31.79 -7.84 7.11
CA LEU A 163 31.76 -7.41 8.49
C LEU A 163 32.44 -8.46 9.38
N THR A 164 33.46 -8.03 10.12
CA THR A 164 34.15 -8.82 11.13
C THR A 164 33.95 -8.19 12.51
N TRP A 165 34.14 -8.98 13.57
CA TRP A 165 34.05 -8.48 14.94
C TRP A 165 34.97 -7.28 15.19
N LYS A 166 36.19 -7.29 14.64
CA LYS A 166 37.15 -6.18 14.78
C LYS A 166 36.63 -4.89 14.14
N LYS A 167 36.03 -4.98 12.95
CA LYS A 167 35.41 -3.82 12.27
C LYS A 167 34.24 -3.28 13.08
N LEU A 168 33.40 -4.17 13.64
CA LEU A 168 32.27 -3.78 14.47
C LEU A 168 32.70 -3.15 15.81
N ASP A 169 33.70 -3.73 16.48
CA ASP A 169 34.23 -3.23 17.74
C ASP A 169 34.91 -1.87 17.56
N ASN A 170 35.70 -1.70 16.49
CA ASN A 170 36.28 -0.41 16.12
C ASN A 170 35.21 0.64 15.85
N PHE A 171 34.12 0.26 15.18
CA PHE A 171 32.99 1.15 14.92
C PHE A 171 32.32 1.63 16.21
N VAL A 172 32.09 0.72 17.17
CA VAL A 172 31.47 1.03 18.46
C VAL A 172 32.40 1.89 19.34
N LYS A 173 33.71 1.63 19.31
CA LYS A 173 34.72 2.34 20.12
C LYS A 173 35.12 3.69 19.54
N GLY A 174 35.11 3.82 18.22
CA GLY A 174 35.46 5.04 17.50
C GLY A 174 34.34 6.07 17.45
N GLY A 175 33.35 5.97 18.34
CA GLY A 175 32.12 6.76 18.33
C GLY A 175 32.39 8.26 18.13
N ARG A 176 31.78 8.80 17.08
CA ARG A 176 31.28 10.18 17.09
C ARG A 176 29.88 10.17 17.69
#